data_AF-A0A9X6ZQF8-F1
#
_entry.id   AF-A0A9X6ZQF8-F1
#
_cell.length_a   1.000
_cell.length_b   1.000
_cell.length_c   1.000
_cell.angle_alpha   90.00
_cell.angle_beta   90.00
_cell.angle_gamma   90.00
#
_symmetry.space_group_name_H-M   'P 1'
#
loop_
_entity.id
_entity.type
_entity.pdbx_description
1 polymer ?
#
loop_
_entity_poly.entity_id
_entity_poly.type
_entity_poly.pdbx_seq_one_letter_code
_entity_poly.pdbx_strand_id
1 'polypeptide(L)'
;MDETLFIELFRQYFYKAFEIMTPALISSLVIVLVVAVLMTVMSIQEQTLTFLPKLVGFVLVLAVMGPWMFDSLVTLIADTWDRIPSLL
;
A
#
# COMPACT_ATOMS: atom_id res chain seq x y z
N MET A 1 18.37 28.89 -4.92
CA MET A 1 18.65 27.74 -4.03
C MET A 1 17.37 27.06 -3.56
N ASP A 2 16.23 27.77 -3.48
CA ASP A 2 14.94 27.18 -3.09
C ASP A 2 14.30 26.24 -4.14
N GLU A 3 14.43 26.51 -5.45
CA GLU A 3 13.84 25.64 -6.49
C GLU A 3 14.45 24.23 -6.49
N THR A 4 15.76 24.12 -6.32
CA THR A 4 16.45 22.82 -6.28
C THR A 4 16.03 22.02 -5.05
N LEU A 5 15.90 22.69 -3.90
CA LEU A 5 15.44 22.09 -2.66
C LEU A 5 13.99 21.61 -2.76
N PHE A 6 13.11 22.39 -3.40
CA PHE A 6 11.73 22.02 -3.64
C PHE A 6 11.62 20.76 -4.51
N ILE A 7 12.38 20.70 -5.60
CA ILE A 7 12.43 19.53 -6.50
C ILE A 7 12.96 18.30 -5.76
N GLU A 8 13.97 18.46 -4.91
CA GLU A 8 14.57 17.36 -4.16
C GLU A 8 13.64 16.78 -3.09
N LEU A 9 12.90 17.65 -2.39
CA LEU A 9 11.82 17.24 -1.49
C LEU A 9 10.72 16.48 -2.24
N PHE A 10 10.24 17.03 -3.36
CA PHE A 10 9.24 16.36 -4.18
C PHE A 10 9.72 14.98 -4.63
N ARG A 11 10.95 14.88 -5.15
CA ARG A 11 11.54 13.61 -5.58
C ARG A 11 11.58 12.60 -4.44
N GLN A 12 11.97 13.02 -3.25
CA GLN A 12 12.08 12.15 -2.09
C GLN A 12 10.72 11.66 -1.58
N TYR A 13 9.71 12.54 -1.53
CA TYR A 13 8.36 12.14 -1.16
C TYR A 13 7.75 11.16 -2.16
N PHE A 14 7.96 11.38 -3.46
CA PHE A 14 7.54 10.44 -4.49
C PHE A 14 8.26 9.09 -4.38
N TYR A 15 9.57 9.09 -4.10
CA TYR A 15 10.33 7.85 -3.92
C TYR A 15 9.83 7.05 -2.72
N LYS A 16 9.64 7.71 -1.57
CA LYS A 16 9.06 7.09 -0.36
C LYS A 16 7.65 6.57 -0.64
N ALA A 17 6.80 7.33 -1.30
CA ALA A 17 5.46 6.87 -1.67
C ALA A 17 5.51 5.62 -2.57
N PHE A 18 6.41 5.59 -3.54
CA PHE A 18 6.59 4.45 -4.43
C PHE A 18 7.13 3.21 -3.69
N GLU A 19 8.09 3.40 -2.79
CA GLU A 19 8.62 2.36 -1.91
C GLU A 19 7.51 1.75 -1.05
N ILE A 20 6.62 2.59 -0.50
CA ILE A 20 5.45 2.15 0.27
C ILE A 20 4.45 1.39 -0.61
N MET A 21 4.19 1.86 -1.83
CA MET A 21 3.20 1.25 -2.71
C MET A 21 3.67 -0.07 -3.34
N THR A 22 4.97 -0.25 -3.56
CA THR A 22 5.51 -1.37 -4.35
C THR A 22 5.19 -2.75 -3.76
N PRO A 23 5.60 -3.10 -2.52
CA PRO A 23 5.27 -4.40 -1.95
C PRO A 23 3.76 -4.50 -1.64
N ALA A 24 3.07 -3.36 -1.51
CA ALA A 24 1.63 -3.34 -1.33
C ALA A 24 0.82 -3.78 -2.54
N LEU A 25 1.20 -3.26 -3.70
CA LEU A 25 0.62 -3.65 -4.97
C LEU A 25 0.95 -5.11 -5.30
N ILE A 26 2.19 -5.55 -5.10
CA ILE A 26 2.60 -6.92 -5.45
C ILE A 26 1.85 -7.96 -4.61
N SER A 27 1.81 -7.79 -3.29
CA SER A 27 1.16 -8.77 -2.41
C SER A 27 -0.36 -8.77 -2.55
N SER A 28 -0.99 -7.61 -2.71
CA SER A 28 -2.43 -7.53 -3.00
C SER A 28 -2.77 -8.18 -4.34
N LEU A 29 -1.95 -7.99 -5.38
CA LEU A 29 -2.14 -8.63 -6.68
C LEU A 29 -2.11 -10.16 -6.57
N VAL A 30 -1.11 -10.71 -5.88
CA VAL A 30 -0.97 -12.17 -5.70
C VAL A 30 -2.19 -12.75 -4.99
N ILE A 31 -2.62 -12.14 -3.88
CA ILE A 31 -3.75 -12.64 -3.09
C ILE A 31 -5.05 -12.54 -3.89
N VAL A 32 -5.30 -11.40 -4.55
CA VAL A 32 -6.49 -11.20 -5.38
C VAL A 32 -6.52 -12.19 -6.54
N LEU A 33 -5.37 -12.48 -7.15
CA LEU A 33 -5.27 -13.45 -8.24
C LEU A 33 -5.56 -14.88 -7.75
N VAL A 34 -4.98 -15.30 -6.62
CA VAL A 34 -5.24 -16.62 -6.03
C VAL A 34 -6.72 -16.80 -5.71
N VAL A 35 -7.34 -15.80 -5.06
CA VAL A 35 -8.76 -15.84 -4.72
C VAL A 35 -9.63 -15.85 -5.98
N ALA A 36 -9.27 -15.11 -7.02
CA ALA A 36 -9.99 -15.11 -8.30
C ALA A 36 -9.98 -16.50 -8.96
N VAL A 37 -8.82 -17.16 -9.03
CA VAL A 37 -8.68 -18.51 -9.60
C VAL A 37 -9.51 -19.52 -8.80
N LEU A 38 -9.45 -19.48 -7.47
CA LEU A 38 -10.24 -20.37 -6.61
C LEU A 38 -11.75 -20.19 -6.83
N MET A 39 -12.22 -18.94 -6.98
CA MET A 39 -13.61 -18.67 -7.31
C MET A 39 -14.02 -19.23 -8.67
N THR A 40 -13.15 -19.12 -9.69
CA THR A 40 -13.41 -19.69 -11.02
C THR A 40 -13.49 -21.22 -10.98
N VAL A 41 -12.57 -21.89 -10.28
CA VAL A 41 -12.53 -23.36 -10.22
C VAL A 41 -13.73 -23.93 -9.47
N MET A 42 -14.18 -23.29 -8.38
CA MET A 42 -15.32 -23.78 -7.60
C MET A 42 -16.68 -23.51 -8.25
N SER A 43 -16.75 -22.85 -9.41
CA SER A 43 -18.00 -22.49 -10.12
C SER A 43 -19.04 -21.76 -9.24
N ILE A 44 -18.62 -21.14 -8.13
CA ILE A 44 -19.52 -20.40 -7.23
C ILE A 44 -19.82 -19.06 -7.90
N GLN A 45 -20.97 -18.97 -8.58
CA GLN A 45 -21.49 -17.73 -9.18
C GLN A 45 -22.67 -17.11 -8.40
N GLU A 46 -23.03 -17.66 -7.23
CA GLU A 46 -23.99 -17.00 -6.37
C GLU A 46 -23.38 -15.74 -5.75
N GLN A 47 -24.01 -14.58 -6.00
CA GLN A 47 -23.50 -13.26 -5.62
C GLN A 47 -23.20 -13.13 -4.12
N THR A 48 -23.94 -13.83 -3.26
CA THR A 48 -23.75 -13.82 -1.80
C THR A 48 -22.52 -14.60 -1.36
N LEU A 49 -22.28 -15.79 -1.92
CA LEU A 49 -21.12 -16.61 -1.58
C LEU A 49 -19.82 -16.09 -2.20
N THR A 50 -19.87 -15.39 -3.33
CA THR A 50 -18.68 -14.74 -3.93
C THR A 50 -18.20 -13.51 -3.16
N PHE A 51 -19.04 -12.94 -2.30
CA PHE A 51 -18.66 -11.81 -1.46
C PHE A 51 -17.70 -12.22 -0.33
N LEU A 52 -17.91 -13.40 0.26
CA LEU A 52 -17.18 -13.85 1.45
C LEU A 52 -15.68 -14.14 1.17
N PRO A 53 -15.28 -14.94 0.14
CA PRO A 53 -13.88 -15.16 -0.17
C PRO A 53 -13.14 -13.87 -0.54
N LYS A 54 -13.80 -12.94 -1.23
CA LYS A 54 -13.22 -11.63 -1.56
C LYS A 54 -12.94 -10.80 -0.31
N LEU A 55 -13.88 -10.78 0.65
CA LEU A 55 -13.70 -10.08 1.92
C LEU A 55 -12.58 -10.70 2.76
N VAL A 56 -12.51 -12.03 2.84
CA VAL A 56 -11.43 -12.73 3.54
C VAL A 56 -10.07 -12.43 2.89
N GLY A 57 -10.00 -12.43 1.55
CA GLY A 57 -8.80 -12.04 0.81
C GLY A 57 -8.35 -10.60 1.13
N PHE A 58 -9.29 -9.65 1.16
CA PHE A 58 -9.00 -8.26 1.51
C PHE A 58 -8.51 -8.10 2.95
N VAL A 59 -9.16 -8.77 3.91
CA VAL A 59 -8.75 -8.74 5.33
C VAL A 59 -7.37 -9.36 5.51
N LEU A 60 -7.06 -10.46 4.80
CA LEU A 60 -5.72 -11.07 4.84
C LEU A 60 -4.64 -10.14 4.29
N VAL A 61 -4.90 -9.46 3.17
CA VAL A 61 -3.99 -8.43 2.63
C VAL A 61 -3.75 -7.36 3.70
N LEU A 62 -4.81 -6.77 4.26
CA LEU A 62 -4.67 -5.74 5.28
C LEU A 62 -3.98 -6.25 6.56
N ALA A 63 -4.20 -7.50 6.97
CA ALA A 63 -3.56 -8.05 8.16
C ALA A 63 -2.05 -8.22 7.97
N VAL A 64 -1.60 -8.66 6.80
CA VAL A 64 -0.18 -8.86 6.50
C VAL A 64 0.51 -7.52 6.21
N MET A 65 -0.17 -6.63 5.49
CA MET A 65 0.40 -5.38 4.99
C MET A 65 0.24 -4.19 5.92
N GLY A 66 -0.83 -4.19 6.72
CA GLY A 66 -1.21 -3.10 7.59
C GLY A 66 -0.05 -2.63 8.47
N PRO A 67 0.64 -3.52 9.23
CA PRO A 67 1.72 -3.11 10.10
C PRO A 67 2.82 -2.33 9.38
N TRP A 68 3.27 -2.83 8.23
CA TRP A 68 4.34 -2.22 7.45
C TRP A 68 3.89 -0.90 6.77
N MET A 69 2.64 -0.82 6.31
CA MET A 69 2.07 0.43 5.78
C MET A 69 2.01 1.52 6.87
N PHE A 70 1.58 1.16 8.09
CA PHE A 70 1.53 2.09 9.21
C PHE A 70 2.93 2.56 9.63
N ASP A 71 3.90 1.66 9.74
CA ASP A 71 5.29 2.00 10.06
C ASP A 71 5.91 2.97 9.05
N SER A 72 5.65 2.72 7.76
CA SER A 72 6.15 3.58 6.69
C SER A 72 5.49 4.97 6.67
N LEU A 73 4.20 5.05 6.99
CA LEU A 73 3.49 6.33 7.13
C LEU A 73 4.03 7.15 8.31
N VAL A 74 4.27 6.51 9.46
CA VAL A 74 4.87 7.17 10.63
C VAL A 74 6.26 7.67 10.30
N THR A 75 7.08 6.87 9.61
CA THR A 75 8.42 7.26 9.16
C THR A 75 8.37 8.46 8.21
N LEU A 76 7.42 8.48 7.26
CA LEU A 76 7.24 9.61 6.35
C LEU A 76 6.91 10.91 7.11
N ILE A 77 6.03 10.82 8.10
CA ILE A 77 5.62 11.97 8.92
C ILE A 77 6.79 12.46 9.78
N ALA A 78 7.55 11.55 10.41
CA ALA A 78 8.73 11.88 11.20
C ALA A 78 9.82 12.55 10.33
N ASP A 79 10.13 11.98 9.17
CA ASP A 79 11.09 12.53 8.20
C ASP A 79 10.67 13.94 7.73
N THR A 80 9.37 14.17 7.56
CA THR A 80 8.82 15.48 7.20
C THR A 80 8.99 16.48 8.34
N TRP A 81 8.67 16.06 9.57
CA TRP A 81 8.73 16.90 10.76
C TRP A 81 10.16 17.38 11.05
N ASP A 82 11.15 16.51 10.90
CA ASP A 82 12.57 16.84 11.08
C ASP A 82 13.12 17.79 10.01
N ARG A 83 12.46 17.85 8.84
CA ARG A 83 12.84 18.74 7.75
C ARG A 83 12.23 20.13 7.84
N ILE A 84 11.09 20.29 8.52
CA ILE A 84 10.45 21.61 8.70
C ILE A 84 11.41 22.66 9.30
N PRO A 85 12.21 22.36 10.35
CA PRO A 85 13.19 23.32 10.89
C PRO A 85 14.28 23.73 9.91
N SER A 86 14.60 22.88 8.91
CA SER A 86 15.59 23.19 7.88
C SER A 86 15.04 24.03 6.71
N LEU A 87 13.72 24.27 6.71
CA LEU A 87 13.00 25.04 5.70
C LEU A 87 12.57 26.44 6.19
N LEU A 88 12.75 26.71 7.48
CA LEU A 88 12.55 28.02 8.13
C LEU A 88 13.87 28.77 8.24
#